data_AF-X6M8L2-F1
#
_entry.id   AF-X6M8L2-F1
#
_cell.length_a   1.000
_cell.length_b   1.000
_cell.length_c   1.000
_cell.angle_alpha   90.00
_cell.angle_beta   90.00
_cell.angle_gamma   90.00
#
_symmetry.space_group_name_H-M   'P 1'
#
loop_
_entity.id
_entity.type
_entity.pdbx_description
1 polymer ?
#
loop_
_entity_poly.entity_id
_entity_poly.type
_entity_poly.pdbx_seq_one_letter_code
_entity_poly.pdbx_strand_id
1 'polypeptide(L)'
;NTNTNTNTNNSPKASGHKEVDDESKQEKPVAYQNLLSPDDIPFRKDKEDMSRKESMKDPYDVDMFAGYLWKQSTNVRKDWKRRWFVVESGELAYYRSKDNMVRELVVDTMLCKVKERFDHELKFVFELISPSRRVYTLQAENEKDFIAWTSVLKNQVHRLLRRRTLDTPKSRTSSQLEVNKQKHTIKNEIQANNPICADCGKKEPEWVSINMGVMVCISCSGVHRSLGTHVSKIRSISLDDIHMSTLTLLHRLGNERVNKILEHTIPSDYEKCNSNSAGYVPKKFCIQKKKKKSYGKYMFKLFINPASQKSHEELNNLLLESTKSEDLLPMLEAICQGANVDCVSPDPSQNNRTPLHIATLQNKPVALELLLQNGASQSAKDKDGKTARELALDLNLGKIVDILELHDPSSHFQKESGNQSPTENNDKDNESDHEN
;
A
#
# COMPACT_ATOMS: atom_id res chain seq x y z
N ASN A 1 56.56 36.43 -3.65
CA ASN A 1 56.38 37.13 -4.94
C ASN A 1 55.52 36.32 -5.87
N THR A 2 54.29 36.81 -6.03
CA THR A 2 53.34 36.47 -7.09
C THR A 2 53.98 36.66 -8.47
N ASN A 3 53.66 35.77 -9.42
CA ASN A 3 53.34 36.19 -10.77
C ASN A 3 52.53 35.12 -11.52
N THR A 4 51.48 35.62 -12.16
CA THR A 4 50.46 34.94 -12.95
C THR A 4 50.75 35.04 -14.46
N ASN A 5 49.93 34.31 -15.25
CA ASN A 5 49.68 34.39 -16.71
C ASN A 5 50.66 33.61 -17.62
N THR A 6 50.27 32.82 -18.63
CA THR A 6 49.04 32.79 -19.48
C THR A 6 48.95 31.50 -20.33
N ASN A 7 47.71 31.07 -20.64
CA ASN A 7 47.18 30.39 -21.84
C ASN A 7 48.05 29.44 -22.71
N THR A 8 47.58 28.21 -22.94
CA THR A 8 46.82 27.81 -24.17
C THR A 8 46.41 26.33 -24.14
N ASN A 9 45.25 26.06 -24.76
CA ASN A 9 44.55 24.79 -24.86
C ASN A 9 45.02 23.89 -26.03
N ASN A 10 44.76 22.59 -25.84
CA ASN A 10 44.35 21.57 -26.81
C ASN A 10 45.36 20.65 -27.54
N SER A 11 45.32 19.41 -27.03
CA SER A 11 45.03 18.15 -27.74
C SER A 11 46.17 17.30 -28.31
N PRO A 12 46.23 16.03 -27.90
CA PRO A 12 46.69 14.94 -28.75
C PRO A 12 45.61 13.88 -29.04
N LYS A 13 45.46 13.62 -30.35
CA LYS A 13 45.49 12.32 -31.04
C LYS A 13 44.55 11.18 -30.60
N ALA A 14 43.61 10.92 -31.51
CA ALA A 14 43.23 9.65 -32.14
C ALA A 14 43.80 8.32 -31.61
N SER A 15 42.89 7.39 -31.31
CA SER A 15 42.86 5.96 -31.70
C SER A 15 41.57 5.40 -31.11
N GLY A 16 40.69 4.65 -31.77
CA GLY A 16 40.83 3.63 -32.80
C GLY A 16 39.80 2.58 -32.41
N HIS A 17 38.60 2.63 -32.98
CA HIS A 17 37.62 1.55 -32.79
C HIS A 17 37.91 0.46 -33.80
N LYS A 18 38.39 -0.68 -33.28
CA LYS A 18 38.43 -1.95 -33.98
C LYS A 18 37.01 -2.37 -34.32
N GLU A 19 36.80 -2.64 -35.61
CA GLU A 19 35.79 -3.58 -36.08
C GLU A 19 35.95 -4.90 -35.31
N VAL A 20 34.84 -5.40 -34.77
CA VAL A 20 34.70 -6.78 -34.33
C VAL A 20 33.38 -7.26 -34.88
N ASP A 21 33.51 -7.94 -36.02
CA ASP A 21 32.86 -9.16 -36.44
C ASP A 21 31.39 -9.43 -36.05
N ASP A 22 30.61 -9.59 -37.11
CA ASP A 22 29.31 -10.20 -37.23
C ASP A 22 29.35 -11.67 -36.80
N GLU A 23 28.88 -11.98 -35.58
CA GLU A 23 28.39 -13.31 -35.20
C GLU A 23 27.65 -13.25 -33.84
N SER A 24 26.35 -13.01 -33.87
CA SER A 24 25.38 -13.76 -33.05
C SER A 24 23.96 -13.30 -33.37
N LYS A 25 23.26 -14.09 -34.18
CA LYS A 25 21.81 -14.18 -34.11
C LYS A 25 21.46 -14.57 -32.67
N GLN A 26 21.13 -13.59 -31.82
CA GLN A 26 20.88 -13.82 -30.39
C GLN A 26 19.45 -14.30 -30.18
N GLU A 27 19.31 -15.59 -29.91
CA GLU A 27 18.04 -16.26 -29.65
C GLU A 27 17.37 -15.76 -28.34
N LYS A 28 16.06 -15.52 -28.43
CA LYS A 28 15.18 -15.19 -27.29
C LYS A 28 15.20 -16.33 -26.26
N PRO A 29 15.16 -16.06 -24.94
CA PRO A 29 14.94 -17.11 -23.93
C PRO A 29 13.68 -17.93 -24.25
N VAL A 30 13.79 -19.26 -24.19
CA VAL A 30 12.75 -20.22 -24.65
C VAL A 30 11.37 -19.93 -24.07
N ALA A 31 11.30 -19.48 -22.81
CA ALA A 31 10.05 -19.17 -22.12
C ALA A 31 9.20 -18.05 -22.77
N TYR A 32 9.76 -17.28 -23.71
CA TYR A 32 9.17 -16.02 -24.18
C TYR A 32 9.38 -15.75 -25.68
N GLN A 33 9.60 -16.79 -26.49
CA GLN A 33 9.69 -16.65 -27.95
C GLN A 33 8.45 -15.95 -28.56
N ASN A 34 7.30 -16.03 -27.89
CA ASN A 34 6.01 -15.46 -28.29
C ASN A 34 5.77 -14.00 -27.84
N LEU A 35 6.74 -13.35 -27.17
CA LEU A 35 6.60 -11.95 -26.77
C LEU A 35 6.91 -10.98 -27.90
N LEU A 36 6.07 -9.93 -27.99
CA LEU A 36 6.27 -8.77 -28.86
C LEU A 36 7.64 -8.15 -28.56
N SER A 37 8.51 -8.18 -29.56
CA SER A 37 9.76 -7.47 -29.62
C SER A 37 9.54 -6.03 -30.09
N PRO A 38 10.52 -5.12 -29.91
CA PRO A 38 10.45 -3.78 -30.48
C PRO A 38 10.22 -3.76 -31.99
N ASP A 39 10.63 -4.81 -32.70
CA ASP A 39 10.44 -4.98 -34.14
C ASP A 39 8.98 -5.27 -34.53
N ASP A 40 8.15 -5.72 -33.58
CA ASP A 40 6.74 -6.08 -33.81
C ASP A 40 5.77 -4.89 -33.66
N ILE A 41 6.26 -3.70 -33.24
CA ILE A 41 5.44 -2.49 -33.04
C ILE A 41 5.53 -1.57 -34.27
N PRO A 42 4.41 -1.21 -34.92
CA PRO A 42 4.43 -0.34 -36.10
C PRO A 42 5.04 1.03 -35.79
N PHE A 43 6.10 1.40 -36.52
CA PHE A 43 6.81 2.66 -36.34
C PHE A 43 6.03 3.83 -36.95
N ARG A 44 5.70 4.84 -36.13
CA ARG A 44 5.00 6.05 -36.58
C ARG A 44 6.00 7.02 -37.23
N LYS A 45 6.14 6.97 -38.56
CA LYS A 45 6.80 8.02 -39.34
C LYS A 45 5.78 9.10 -39.67
N ASP A 46 6.13 10.34 -39.36
CA ASP A 46 5.61 11.59 -39.90
C ASP A 46 4.42 12.28 -39.20
N LYS A 47 4.51 13.62 -39.20
CA LYS A 47 3.59 14.59 -38.58
C LYS A 47 2.41 14.99 -39.48
N GLU A 48 2.28 14.42 -40.68
CA GLU A 48 1.32 14.89 -41.68
C GLU A 48 -0.02 14.14 -41.69
N ASP A 49 -0.16 13.02 -40.97
CA ASP A 49 -1.36 12.18 -41.04
C ASP A 49 -2.47 12.60 -40.05
N MET A 50 -2.78 13.90 -40.03
CA MET A 50 -3.72 14.55 -39.12
C MET A 50 -5.20 14.46 -39.57
N SER A 51 -5.54 13.72 -40.63
CA SER A 51 -6.89 13.79 -41.24
C SER A 51 -7.71 12.50 -41.28
N ARG A 52 -7.26 11.37 -40.72
CA ARG A 52 -8.10 10.15 -40.62
C ARG A 52 -8.43 9.78 -39.17
N LYS A 53 -9.59 10.24 -38.71
CA LYS A 53 -10.22 9.85 -37.44
C LYS A 53 -10.87 8.46 -37.57
N GLU A 54 -10.08 7.42 -37.41
CA GLU A 54 -10.54 6.13 -36.87
C GLU A 54 -9.65 5.80 -35.66
N SER A 55 -10.25 5.24 -34.60
CA SER A 55 -9.62 5.05 -33.30
C SER A 55 -8.44 4.06 -33.34
N MET A 56 -7.25 4.53 -33.72
CA MET A 56 -6.02 3.76 -33.57
C MET A 56 -5.65 3.70 -32.09
N LYS A 57 -5.69 2.49 -31.51
CA LYS A 57 -5.10 2.19 -30.20
C LYS A 57 -3.63 2.65 -30.23
N ASP A 58 -3.18 3.34 -29.18
CA ASP A 58 -1.77 3.73 -29.04
C ASP A 58 -0.91 2.46 -29.16
N PRO A 59 0.01 2.35 -30.14
CA PRO A 59 0.78 1.13 -30.38
C PRO A 59 1.73 0.78 -29.22
N TYR A 60 1.97 1.71 -28.29
CA TYR A 60 2.77 1.48 -27.09
C TYR A 60 1.92 1.22 -25.83
N ASP A 61 0.60 1.10 -25.96
CA ASP A 61 -0.33 0.65 -24.90
C ASP A 61 -0.40 -0.90 -24.90
N VAL A 62 0.69 -1.54 -24.47
CA VAL A 62 0.87 -3.01 -24.46
C VAL A 62 0.89 -3.60 -23.05
N ASP A 63 0.38 -4.82 -22.89
CA ASP A 63 0.29 -5.52 -21.60
C ASP A 63 1.64 -6.04 -21.09
N MET A 64 2.54 -6.34 -22.02
CA MET A 64 3.88 -6.81 -21.74
C MET A 64 4.84 -6.25 -22.80
N PHE A 65 6.03 -5.86 -22.37
CA PHE A 65 7.10 -5.39 -23.24
C PHE A 65 8.43 -5.88 -22.72
N ALA A 66 9.27 -6.39 -23.62
CA ALA A 66 10.56 -6.95 -23.25
C ALA A 66 11.63 -6.60 -24.27
N GLY A 67 12.88 -6.53 -23.82
CA GLY A 67 14.00 -6.15 -24.66
C GLY A 67 15.27 -5.89 -23.85
N TYR A 68 16.38 -5.73 -24.56
CA TYR A 68 17.65 -5.40 -23.92
C TYR A 68 17.74 -3.92 -23.59
N LEU A 69 18.22 -3.62 -22.39
CA LEU A 69 18.68 -2.28 -22.00
C LEU A 69 20.02 -2.41 -21.28
N TRP A 70 20.83 -1.37 -21.41
CA TRP A 70 22.02 -1.19 -20.60
C TRP A 70 21.64 -0.48 -19.31
N LYS A 71 22.00 -1.06 -18.17
CA LYS A 71 21.76 -0.49 -16.85
C LYS A 71 23.06 -0.01 -16.24
N GLN A 72 23.07 1.23 -15.77
CA GLN A 72 24.20 1.76 -15.01
C GLN A 72 24.23 1.18 -13.59
N SER A 73 25.42 0.82 -13.13
CA SER A 73 25.66 0.42 -11.74
C SER A 73 25.55 1.63 -10.81
N THR A 74 25.05 1.40 -9.59
CA THR A 74 25.03 2.40 -8.52
C THR A 74 26.37 2.52 -7.80
N ASN A 75 27.36 1.70 -8.17
CA ASN A 75 28.69 1.72 -7.57
C ASN A 75 29.52 2.91 -8.10
N VAL A 76 30.59 3.27 -7.37
CA VAL A 76 31.45 4.42 -7.67
C VAL A 76 31.97 4.44 -9.12
N ARG A 77 32.22 3.25 -9.71
CA ARG A 77 32.71 3.10 -11.09
C ARG A 77 31.65 3.33 -12.18
N LYS A 78 30.36 3.31 -11.82
CA LYS A 78 29.22 3.53 -12.74
C LYS A 78 29.25 2.66 -14.03
N ASP A 79 29.74 1.43 -13.91
CA ASP A 79 29.82 0.49 -15.03
C ASP A 79 28.43 0.20 -15.64
N TRP A 80 28.37 0.02 -16.95
CA TRP A 80 27.15 -0.34 -17.66
C TRP A 80 27.07 -1.85 -17.88
N LYS A 81 25.91 -2.44 -17.59
CA LYS A 81 25.64 -3.86 -17.81
C LYS A 81 24.39 -4.04 -18.65
N ARG A 82 24.51 -4.76 -19.76
CA ARG A 82 23.39 -5.18 -20.60
C ARG A 82 22.55 -6.23 -19.87
N ARG A 83 21.23 -6.04 -19.84
CA ARG A 83 20.27 -6.92 -19.18
C ARG A 83 19.01 -7.03 -20.02
N TRP A 84 18.35 -8.19 -19.96
CA TRP A 84 17.03 -8.39 -20.55
C TRP A 84 15.99 -7.87 -19.58
N PHE A 85 15.33 -6.78 -19.93
CA PHE A 85 14.26 -6.17 -19.14
C PHE A 85 12.90 -6.66 -19.62
N VAL A 86 11.99 -6.81 -18.67
CA VAL A 86 10.59 -7.14 -18.93
C VAL A 86 9.72 -6.21 -18.08
N VAL A 87 8.76 -5.58 -18.73
CA VAL A 87 7.61 -4.94 -18.08
C VAL A 87 6.43 -5.87 -18.25
N GLU A 88 5.89 -6.36 -17.14
CA GLU A 88 4.74 -7.24 -17.13
C GLU A 88 3.88 -6.90 -15.91
N SER A 89 2.56 -6.82 -16.09
CA SER A 89 1.62 -6.58 -14.99
C SER A 89 1.89 -5.34 -14.11
N GLY A 90 2.58 -4.34 -14.66
CA GLY A 90 2.91 -3.10 -13.94
C GLY A 90 4.23 -3.15 -13.19
N GLU A 91 4.97 -4.24 -13.28
CA GLU A 91 6.29 -4.39 -12.69
C GLU A 91 7.37 -4.32 -13.77
N LEU A 92 8.47 -3.62 -13.49
CA LEU A 92 9.69 -3.70 -14.28
C LEU A 92 10.65 -4.65 -13.57
N ALA A 93 11.12 -5.68 -14.27
CA ALA A 93 12.13 -6.62 -13.80
C ALA A 93 13.23 -6.80 -14.86
N TYR A 94 14.38 -7.35 -14.46
CA TYR A 94 15.38 -7.84 -15.41
C TYR A 94 16.02 -9.15 -14.95
N TYR A 95 16.65 -9.86 -15.89
CA TYR A 95 17.36 -11.10 -15.63
C TYR A 95 18.88 -10.88 -15.52
N ARG A 96 19.50 -11.35 -14.42
CA ARG A 96 20.92 -11.11 -14.14
C ARG A 96 21.89 -11.86 -15.06
N SER A 97 21.55 -13.09 -15.46
CA SER A 97 22.36 -13.95 -16.35
C SER A 97 21.47 -14.82 -17.23
N LYS A 98 21.99 -15.25 -18.38
CA LYS A 98 21.33 -16.20 -19.28
C LYS A 98 21.17 -17.58 -18.62
N ASP A 99 22.17 -18.01 -17.85
CA ASP A 99 22.23 -19.39 -17.33
C ASP A 99 21.40 -19.59 -16.06
N ASN A 100 21.19 -18.53 -15.28
CA ASN A 100 20.63 -18.65 -13.92
C ASN A 100 19.21 -18.11 -13.78
N MET A 101 18.61 -17.56 -14.86
CA MET A 101 17.20 -17.10 -14.95
C MET A 101 16.64 -16.34 -13.72
N VAL A 102 17.50 -15.73 -12.89
CA VAL A 102 17.07 -15.02 -11.68
C VAL A 102 16.42 -13.71 -12.10
N ARG A 103 15.09 -13.65 -11.98
CA ARG A 103 14.27 -12.45 -12.15
C ARG A 103 14.50 -11.53 -10.95
N GLU A 104 15.09 -10.37 -11.20
CA GLU A 104 15.25 -9.32 -10.19
C GLU A 104 14.20 -8.24 -10.44
N LEU A 105 13.27 -8.10 -9.50
CA LEU A 105 12.29 -7.01 -9.51
C LEU A 105 13.01 -5.68 -9.31
N VAL A 106 12.81 -4.75 -10.25
CA VAL A 106 13.40 -3.41 -10.20
C VAL A 106 12.47 -2.48 -9.45
N VAL A 107 11.21 -2.40 -9.88
CA VAL A 107 10.22 -1.46 -9.30
C VAL A 107 8.79 -1.74 -9.81
N ASP A 108 7.79 -1.38 -9.00
CA ASP A 108 6.42 -1.13 -9.45
C ASP A 108 6.36 0.18 -10.26
N THR A 109 5.94 0.06 -11.52
CA THR A 109 5.91 1.16 -12.49
C THR A 109 4.75 2.14 -12.28
N MET A 110 3.72 1.80 -11.49
CA MET A 110 2.47 2.56 -11.34
C MET A 110 2.68 4.01 -10.85
N LEU A 111 3.79 4.26 -10.16
CA LEU A 111 4.13 5.57 -9.59
C LEU A 111 5.54 6.04 -9.99
N CYS A 112 6.15 5.37 -10.97
CA CYS A 112 7.47 5.73 -11.45
C CYS A 112 7.40 6.92 -12.42
N LYS A 113 8.41 7.79 -12.37
CA LYS A 113 8.59 8.87 -13.33
C LYS A 113 9.70 8.52 -14.31
N VAL A 114 9.39 8.55 -15.61
CA VAL A 114 10.37 8.42 -16.70
C VAL A 114 10.88 9.80 -17.08
N LYS A 115 12.20 9.99 -17.08
CA LYS A 115 12.85 11.23 -17.50
C LYS A 115 13.86 10.94 -18.61
N GLU A 116 13.62 11.51 -19.79
CA GLU A 116 14.56 11.45 -20.92
C GLU A 116 15.76 12.38 -20.65
N ARG A 117 16.98 11.90 -20.92
CA ARG A 117 18.23 12.64 -20.67
C ARG A 117 18.94 12.96 -21.97
N PHE A 118 18.40 13.92 -22.72
CA PHE A 118 19.02 14.45 -23.94
C PHE A 118 20.34 15.22 -23.66
N ASP A 119 20.56 15.59 -22.39
CA ASP A 119 21.75 16.26 -21.87
C ASP A 119 22.90 15.30 -21.53
N HIS A 120 22.69 13.99 -21.66
CA HIS A 120 23.67 12.97 -21.30
C HIS A 120 24.71 12.75 -22.43
N GLU A 121 25.95 12.40 -22.05
CA GLU A 121 27.05 12.18 -23.00
C GLU A 121 26.80 10.99 -23.95
N LEU A 122 26.12 9.96 -23.46
CA LEU A 122 25.65 8.82 -24.25
C LEU A 122 24.25 9.08 -24.82
N LYS A 123 24.03 8.66 -26.08
CA LYS A 123 22.72 8.71 -26.75
C LYS A 123 21.75 7.70 -26.13
N PHE A 124 20.45 8.00 -26.24
CA PHE A 124 19.34 7.11 -25.88
C PHE A 124 19.28 6.74 -24.38
N VAL A 125 19.67 7.68 -23.52
CA VAL A 125 19.66 7.51 -22.06
C VAL A 125 18.39 8.10 -21.45
N PHE A 126 17.78 7.34 -20.53
CA PHE A 126 16.65 7.77 -19.73
C PHE A 126 16.79 7.29 -18.28
N GLU A 127 16.11 7.98 -17.38
CA GLU A 127 16.06 7.68 -15.96
C GLU A 127 14.66 7.23 -15.56
N LEU A 128 14.57 6.12 -14.83
CA LEU A 128 13.35 5.70 -14.15
C LEU A 128 13.48 6.02 -12.66
N ILE A 129 12.60 6.87 -12.16
CA ILE A 129 12.62 7.36 -10.78
C ILE A 129 11.47 6.70 -10.02
N SER A 130 11.80 5.89 -9.00
CA SER A 130 10.81 5.21 -8.16
C SER A 130 10.12 6.16 -7.17
N PRO A 131 8.99 5.74 -6.56
CA PRO A 131 8.34 6.50 -5.47
C PRO A 131 9.23 6.71 -4.25
N SER A 132 10.11 5.74 -3.99
CA SER A 132 11.17 5.83 -2.97
C SER A 132 12.35 6.72 -3.37
N ARG A 133 12.25 7.45 -4.49
CA ARG A 133 13.28 8.31 -5.08
C ARG A 133 14.56 7.60 -5.52
N ARG A 134 14.52 6.28 -5.69
CA ARG A 134 15.63 5.53 -6.30
C ARG A 134 15.64 5.81 -7.81
N VAL A 135 16.82 6.09 -8.36
CA VAL A 135 17.00 6.41 -9.78
C VAL A 135 17.69 5.25 -10.48
N TYR A 136 17.08 4.76 -11.56
CA TYR A 136 17.65 3.76 -12.45
C TYR A 136 18.01 4.42 -13.77
N THR A 137 19.31 4.58 -14.04
CA THR A 137 19.81 5.09 -15.32
C THR A 137 19.92 3.95 -16.33
N LEU A 138 19.18 4.07 -17.43
CA LEU A 138 19.03 3.06 -18.46
C LEU A 138 19.37 3.66 -19.83
N GLN A 139 19.93 2.84 -20.71
CA GLN A 139 20.26 3.21 -22.09
C GLN A 139 19.72 2.16 -23.05
N ALA A 140 19.01 2.63 -24.09
CA ALA A 140 18.54 1.80 -25.19
C ALA A 140 19.60 1.67 -26.29
N GLU A 141 19.53 0.60 -27.09
CA GLU A 141 20.53 0.31 -28.13
C GLU A 141 20.40 1.23 -29.34
N ASN A 142 19.19 1.69 -29.62
CA ASN A 142 18.87 2.54 -30.76
C ASN A 142 17.70 3.48 -30.43
N GLU A 143 17.41 4.40 -31.35
CA GLU A 143 16.35 5.39 -31.21
C GLU A 143 14.95 4.76 -31.14
N LYS A 144 14.72 3.65 -31.86
CA LYS A 144 13.43 2.95 -31.85
C LYS A 144 13.15 2.37 -30.47
N ASP A 145 14.11 1.66 -29.91
CA ASP A 145 14.01 1.07 -28.57
C ASP A 145 13.85 2.16 -27.50
N PHE A 146 14.56 3.28 -27.65
CA PHE A 146 14.42 4.42 -26.74
C PHE A 146 12.99 4.96 -26.71
N ILE A 147 12.40 5.20 -27.88
CA ILE A 147 11.04 5.70 -28.01
C ILE A 147 10.05 4.66 -27.46
N ALA A 148 10.23 3.39 -27.80
CA ALA A 148 9.35 2.32 -27.35
C ALA A 148 9.38 2.17 -25.82
N TRP A 149 10.56 2.01 -25.22
CA TRP A 149 10.71 1.85 -23.77
C TRP A 149 10.19 3.04 -22.98
N THR A 150 10.51 4.26 -23.39
CA THR A 150 10.04 5.46 -22.69
C THR A 150 8.53 5.64 -22.82
N SER A 151 7.95 5.35 -23.99
CA SER A 151 6.50 5.43 -24.22
C SER A 151 5.75 4.36 -23.44
N VAL A 152 6.17 3.09 -23.50
CA VAL A 152 5.58 1.99 -22.74
C VAL A 152 5.58 2.30 -21.25
N LEU A 153 6.72 2.72 -20.70
CA LEU A 153 6.85 3.03 -19.26
C LEU A 153 6.03 4.26 -18.83
N LYS A 154 5.93 5.30 -19.67
CA LYS A 154 5.07 6.47 -19.40
C LYS A 154 3.58 6.09 -19.46
N ASN A 155 3.20 5.21 -20.38
CA ASN A 155 1.82 4.77 -20.57
C ASN A 155 1.35 3.75 -19.51
N GLN A 156 2.27 3.11 -18.76
CA GLN A 156 1.91 2.15 -17.70
C GLN A 156 0.95 2.74 -16.66
N VAL A 157 1.11 4.01 -16.27
CA VAL A 157 0.22 4.65 -15.28
C VAL A 157 -1.22 4.71 -15.82
N HIS A 158 -1.39 5.20 -17.05
CA HIS A 158 -2.70 5.27 -17.69
C HIS A 158 -3.30 3.89 -17.93
N ARG A 159 -2.48 2.89 -18.27
CA ARG A 159 -2.90 1.50 -18.46
C ARG A 159 -3.35 0.84 -17.16
N LEU A 160 -2.60 0.97 -16.07
CA LEU A 160 -2.96 0.39 -14.77
C LEU A 160 -4.20 1.07 -14.17
N LEU A 161 -4.37 2.38 -14.40
CA LEU A 161 -5.61 3.08 -14.08
C LEU A 161 -6.79 2.59 -14.94
N ARG A 162 -6.58 2.39 -16.25
CA ARG A 162 -7.58 1.79 -17.14
C ARG A 162 -7.93 0.36 -16.76
N ARG A 163 -6.96 -0.48 -16.40
CA ARG A 163 -7.18 -1.85 -15.94
C ARG A 163 -7.99 -1.89 -14.64
N ARG A 164 -7.71 -0.97 -13.70
CA ARG A 164 -8.59 -0.77 -12.52
C ARG A 164 -10.03 -0.40 -12.89
N THR A 165 -10.24 0.30 -14.01
CA THR A 165 -11.59 0.70 -14.48
C THR A 165 -12.24 -0.28 -15.46
N LEU A 166 -11.45 -1.09 -16.19
CA LEU A 166 -11.87 -1.98 -17.29
C LEU A 166 -11.76 -3.46 -16.95
N ASP A 167 -11.18 -3.84 -15.80
CA ASP A 167 -11.33 -5.17 -15.20
C ASP A 167 -12.81 -5.38 -14.80
N THR A 168 -13.61 -5.65 -15.82
CA THR A 168 -14.89 -6.35 -15.76
C THR A 168 -14.64 -7.84 -16.00
N PRO A 169 -15.50 -8.70 -15.45
CA PRO A 169 -15.13 -9.93 -14.76
C PRO A 169 -14.92 -11.09 -15.73
N LYS A 170 -13.69 -11.58 -15.88
CA LYS A 170 -13.44 -12.89 -16.49
C LYS A 170 -12.81 -13.91 -15.54
N SER A 171 -12.59 -13.53 -14.28
CA SER A 171 -12.25 -14.47 -13.19
C SER A 171 -12.59 -13.87 -11.83
N ARG A 172 -13.83 -13.38 -11.66
CA ARG A 172 -14.37 -13.08 -10.33
C ARG A 172 -15.55 -14.01 -10.12
N THR A 173 -15.47 -14.89 -9.13
CA THR A 173 -16.62 -15.68 -8.68
C THR A 173 -17.78 -14.74 -8.38
N SER A 174 -19.04 -15.19 -8.58
CA SER A 174 -20.25 -14.40 -8.25
C SER A 174 -20.16 -13.76 -6.86
N SER A 175 -19.57 -14.49 -5.91
CA SER A 175 -19.29 -14.07 -4.53
C SER A 175 -18.40 -12.83 -4.41
N GLN A 176 -17.35 -12.67 -5.22
CA GLN A 176 -16.45 -11.49 -5.14
C GLN A 176 -17.11 -10.22 -5.67
N LEU A 177 -17.96 -10.33 -6.69
CA LEU A 177 -18.72 -9.20 -7.22
C LEU A 177 -19.76 -8.71 -6.22
N GLU A 178 -20.42 -9.63 -5.51
CA GLU A 178 -21.35 -9.31 -4.42
C GLU A 178 -20.66 -8.60 -3.26
N VAL A 179 -19.50 -9.09 -2.81
CA VAL A 179 -18.72 -8.45 -1.75
C VAL A 179 -18.30 -7.02 -2.16
N ASN A 180 -17.87 -6.80 -3.40
CA ASN A 180 -17.48 -5.47 -3.87
C ASN A 180 -18.66 -4.50 -3.96
N LYS A 181 -19.84 -4.97 -4.41
CA LYS A 181 -21.08 -4.18 -4.37
C LYS A 181 -21.44 -3.81 -2.94
N GLN A 182 -21.37 -4.78 -2.02
CA GLN A 182 -21.66 -4.55 -0.61
C GLN A 182 -20.69 -3.56 0.03
N LYS A 183 -19.38 -3.67 -0.26
CA LYS A 183 -18.37 -2.68 0.17
C LYS A 183 -18.74 -1.28 -0.32
N HIS A 184 -19.15 -1.14 -1.57
CA HIS A 184 -19.54 0.17 -2.12
C HIS A 184 -20.77 0.75 -1.41
N THR A 185 -21.81 -0.05 -1.18
CA THR A 185 -23.01 0.37 -0.42
C THR A 185 -22.64 0.87 0.97
N ILE A 186 -21.86 0.09 1.73
CA ILE A 186 -21.47 0.46 3.10
C ILE A 186 -20.57 1.72 3.10
N LYS A 187 -19.65 1.88 2.13
CA LYS A 187 -18.85 3.11 2.00
C LYS A 187 -19.74 4.34 1.81
N ASN A 188 -20.77 4.25 0.96
CA ASN A 188 -21.72 5.34 0.74
C ASN A 188 -22.54 5.65 2.00
N GLU A 189 -23.00 4.63 2.73
CA GLU A 189 -23.71 4.80 4.01
C GLU A 189 -22.82 5.46 5.08
N ILE A 190 -21.55 5.05 5.19
CA ILE A 190 -20.58 5.68 6.08
C ILE A 190 -20.43 7.17 5.73
N GLN A 191 -20.27 7.51 4.45
CA GLN A 191 -20.12 8.91 4.03
C GLN A 191 -21.40 9.72 4.30
N ALA A 192 -22.58 9.16 4.01
CA ALA A 192 -23.87 9.80 4.26
C ALA A 192 -24.12 10.06 5.75
N ASN A 193 -23.78 9.10 6.61
CA ASN A 193 -23.91 9.21 8.07
C ASN A 193 -22.85 10.12 8.71
N ASN A 194 -21.82 10.54 7.96
CA ASN A 194 -20.73 11.36 8.44
C ASN A 194 -20.50 12.59 7.53
N PRO A 195 -21.51 13.48 7.36
CA PRO A 195 -21.49 14.52 6.33
C PRO A 195 -20.48 15.64 6.61
N ILE A 196 -19.93 15.71 7.82
CA ILE A 196 -18.96 16.71 8.24
C ILE A 196 -17.75 16.07 8.92
N CYS A 197 -16.57 16.65 8.68
CA CYS A 197 -15.31 16.27 9.30
C CYS A 197 -15.39 16.30 10.83
N ALA A 198 -14.99 15.20 11.47
CA ALA A 198 -15.01 15.05 12.93
C ALA A 198 -14.27 16.17 13.67
N ASP A 199 -13.21 16.70 13.08
CA ASP A 199 -12.30 17.66 13.73
C ASP A 199 -12.66 19.11 13.49
N CYS A 200 -13.04 19.46 12.26
CA CYS A 200 -13.15 20.86 11.82
C CYS A 200 -14.48 21.22 11.18
N GLY A 201 -15.43 20.26 11.04
CA GLY A 201 -16.76 20.54 10.49
C GLY A 201 -16.82 20.76 8.98
N LYS A 202 -15.70 20.64 8.24
CA LYS A 202 -15.72 20.73 6.76
C LYS A 202 -16.62 19.61 6.20
N LYS A 203 -17.51 19.96 5.27
CA LYS A 203 -18.40 19.01 4.60
C LYS A 203 -17.65 17.93 3.82
N GLU A 204 -18.31 16.79 3.65
CA GLU A 204 -17.92 15.68 2.78
C GLU A 204 -16.49 15.19 3.05
N PRO A 205 -16.20 14.70 4.28
CA PRO A 205 -14.91 14.08 4.57
C PRO A 205 -14.73 12.77 3.80
N GLU A 206 -13.54 12.56 3.20
CA GLU A 206 -13.20 11.37 2.40
C GLU A 206 -12.08 10.51 3.02
N TRP A 207 -11.55 10.93 4.16
CA TRP A 207 -10.50 10.20 4.87
C TRP A 207 -11.05 9.66 6.17
N VAL A 208 -10.52 8.53 6.63
CA VAL A 208 -10.99 7.84 7.83
C VAL A 208 -9.83 7.47 8.73
N SER A 209 -9.99 7.63 10.04
CA SER A 209 -9.11 7.03 11.06
C SER A 209 -9.71 5.70 11.50
N ILE A 210 -9.19 4.59 10.98
CA ILE A 210 -9.83 3.26 11.12
C ILE A 210 -9.85 2.74 12.57
N ASN A 211 -8.87 3.10 13.39
CA ASN A 211 -8.81 2.73 14.80
C ASN A 211 -9.70 3.59 15.71
N MET A 212 -10.09 4.79 15.26
CA MET A 212 -10.91 5.73 16.02
C MET A 212 -12.37 5.76 15.53
N GLY A 213 -12.66 5.25 14.33
CA GLY A 213 -14.01 5.24 13.78
C GLY A 213 -14.54 6.59 13.32
N VAL A 214 -13.66 7.49 12.86
CA VAL A 214 -14.03 8.86 12.47
C VAL A 214 -13.61 9.22 11.04
N MET A 215 -14.50 9.94 10.36
CA MET A 215 -14.28 10.56 9.05
C MET A 215 -13.77 12.00 9.18
N VAL A 216 -12.68 12.30 8.48
CA VAL A 216 -11.99 13.59 8.48
C VAL A 216 -11.73 14.09 7.06
N CYS A 217 -11.62 15.41 6.89
CA CYS A 217 -11.26 15.98 5.59
C CYS A 217 -9.77 15.79 5.29
N ILE A 218 -9.36 15.98 4.02
CA ILE A 218 -7.95 15.88 3.59
C ILE A 218 -6.98 16.70 4.46
N SER A 219 -7.38 17.91 4.87
CA SER A 219 -6.54 18.76 5.72
C SER A 219 -6.34 18.19 7.12
N CYS A 220 -7.38 17.62 7.73
CA CYS A 220 -7.28 17.00 9.05
C CYS A 220 -6.58 15.64 8.97
N SER A 221 -6.75 14.90 7.87
CA SER A 221 -6.00 13.66 7.63
C SER A 221 -4.49 13.88 7.67
N GLY A 222 -3.99 15.01 7.15
CA GLY A 222 -2.57 15.39 7.24
C GLY A 222 -2.09 15.62 8.67
N VAL A 223 -2.94 16.14 9.55
CA VAL A 223 -2.64 16.30 10.99
C VAL A 223 -2.62 14.94 11.69
N HIS A 224 -3.60 14.09 11.41
CA HIS A 224 -3.64 12.73 11.94
C HIS A 224 -2.39 11.93 11.57
N ARG A 225 -1.89 12.07 10.33
CA ARG A 225 -0.62 11.45 9.90
C ARG A 225 0.58 11.90 10.76
N SER A 226 0.60 13.16 11.21
CA SER A 226 1.66 13.66 12.09
C SER A 226 1.55 13.18 13.55
N LEU A 227 0.41 12.60 13.96
CA LEU A 227 0.27 11.98 15.28
C LEU A 227 0.99 10.62 15.38
N GLY A 228 1.21 9.95 14.24
CA GLY A 228 1.79 8.62 14.17
C GLY A 228 0.75 7.49 14.20
N THR A 229 1.15 6.31 13.71
CA THR A 229 0.27 5.14 13.51
C THR A 229 -0.23 4.50 14.80
N HIS A 230 0.47 4.71 15.92
CA HIS A 230 0.05 4.29 17.25
C HIS A 230 -1.10 5.15 17.81
N VAL A 231 -1.33 6.35 17.27
CA VAL A 231 -2.45 7.24 17.65
C VAL A 231 -3.58 7.17 16.63
N SER A 232 -3.26 7.30 15.34
CA SER A 232 -4.26 7.33 14.27
C SER A 232 -3.79 6.62 13.00
N LYS A 233 -4.64 5.73 12.49
CA LYS A 233 -4.42 4.96 11.27
C LYS A 233 -5.29 5.52 10.13
N ILE A 234 -4.72 6.40 9.30
CA ILE A 234 -5.45 7.06 8.22
C ILE A 234 -5.55 6.18 6.96
N ARG A 235 -6.75 6.10 6.39
CA ARG A 235 -7.07 5.54 5.07
C ARG A 235 -8.00 6.48 4.29
N SER A 236 -7.97 6.41 2.97
CA SER A 236 -8.96 7.05 2.09
C SER A 236 -10.14 6.10 1.89
N ILE A 237 -11.36 6.57 2.13
CA ILE A 237 -12.56 5.74 1.93
C ILE A 237 -12.76 5.36 0.46
N SER A 238 -12.37 6.25 -0.45
CA SER A 238 -12.54 6.10 -1.90
C SER A 238 -11.31 5.47 -2.58
N LEU A 239 -10.09 5.84 -2.17
CA LEU A 239 -8.86 5.42 -2.86
C LEU A 239 -8.25 4.13 -2.31
N ASP A 240 -8.47 3.79 -1.03
CA ASP A 240 -7.93 2.58 -0.43
C ASP A 240 -8.94 1.42 -0.48
N ASP A 241 -8.44 0.19 -0.66
CA ASP A 241 -9.23 -1.01 -0.39
C ASP A 241 -9.25 -1.25 1.12
N ILE A 242 -10.44 -1.08 1.70
CA ILE A 242 -10.68 -1.27 3.13
C ILE A 242 -11.46 -2.57 3.27
N HIS A 243 -10.97 -3.46 4.14
CA HIS A 243 -11.58 -4.74 4.38
C HIS A 243 -13.00 -4.61 4.96
N MET A 244 -13.84 -5.62 4.74
CA MET A 244 -15.25 -5.58 5.11
C MET A 244 -15.46 -5.51 6.64
N SER A 245 -14.60 -6.18 7.41
CA SER A 245 -14.60 -6.07 8.87
C SER A 245 -14.40 -4.62 9.33
N THR A 246 -13.39 -3.95 8.78
CA THR A 246 -13.10 -2.55 9.08
C THR A 246 -14.23 -1.63 8.63
N LEU A 247 -14.83 -1.84 7.45
CA LEU A 247 -16.00 -1.05 7.01
C LEU A 247 -17.20 -1.24 7.96
N THR A 248 -17.44 -2.47 8.42
CA THR A 248 -18.52 -2.76 9.38
C THR A 248 -18.28 -2.04 10.71
N LEU A 249 -17.04 -2.04 11.20
CA LEU A 249 -16.63 -1.27 12.38
C LEU A 249 -16.90 0.23 12.19
N LEU A 250 -16.46 0.80 11.07
CA LEU A 250 -16.66 2.22 10.76
C LEU A 250 -18.14 2.60 10.69
N HIS A 251 -18.98 1.72 10.11
CA HIS A 251 -20.42 1.93 9.99
C HIS A 251 -21.13 1.90 11.36
N ARG A 252 -20.69 1.04 12.28
CA ARG A 252 -21.21 0.98 13.66
C ARG A 252 -20.73 2.15 14.53
N LEU A 253 -19.54 2.68 14.27
CA LEU A 253 -19.03 3.90 14.89
C LEU A 253 -19.58 5.15 14.17
N GLY A 254 -18.79 6.21 14.03
CA GLY A 254 -19.18 7.45 13.37
C GLY A 254 -18.88 8.70 14.19
N ASN A 255 -18.74 9.81 13.49
CA ASN A 255 -18.28 11.10 13.98
C ASN A 255 -19.09 11.59 15.17
N GLU A 256 -20.43 11.54 15.09
CA GLU A 256 -21.29 12.02 16.16
C GLU A 256 -21.06 11.20 17.46
N ARG A 257 -21.13 9.88 17.35
CA ARG A 257 -21.00 8.95 18.48
C ARG A 257 -19.62 9.05 19.12
N VAL A 258 -18.56 9.07 18.32
CA VAL A 258 -17.18 9.17 18.80
C VAL A 258 -16.89 10.57 19.38
N ASN A 259 -17.44 11.64 18.81
CA ASN A 259 -17.28 12.98 19.36
C ASN A 259 -18.03 13.15 20.68
N LYS A 260 -19.12 12.43 20.96
CA LYS A 260 -19.73 12.42 22.31
C LYS A 260 -18.74 11.95 23.39
N ILE A 261 -17.78 11.10 23.02
CA ILE A 261 -16.71 10.62 23.90
C ILE A 261 -15.53 11.61 23.89
N LEU A 262 -14.98 11.90 22.71
CA LEU A 262 -13.70 12.61 22.55
C LEU A 262 -13.80 14.13 22.46
N GLU A 263 -15.01 14.68 22.41
CA GLU A 263 -15.29 16.12 22.35
C GLU A 263 -16.28 16.55 23.46
N HIS A 264 -16.43 15.76 24.53
CA HIS A 264 -17.39 16.04 25.61
C HIS A 264 -17.13 17.40 26.28
N THR A 265 -15.87 17.74 26.52
CA THR A 265 -15.44 19.00 27.15
C THR A 265 -14.48 19.78 26.25
N ILE A 266 -14.97 20.24 25.08
CA ILE A 266 -14.20 21.16 24.24
C ILE A 266 -14.22 22.58 24.84
N PRO A 267 -13.07 23.18 25.20
CA PRO A 267 -13.02 24.59 25.57
C PRO A 267 -13.33 25.47 24.36
N SER A 268 -13.93 26.65 24.59
CA SER A 268 -14.24 27.64 23.55
C SER A 268 -13.02 28.03 22.70
N ASP A 269 -11.82 28.06 23.29
CA ASP A 269 -10.54 28.32 22.59
C ASP A 269 -10.17 27.25 21.53
N TYR A 270 -10.80 26.07 21.60
CA TYR A 270 -10.61 24.94 20.69
C TYR A 270 -11.78 24.75 19.72
N GLU A 271 -12.71 25.70 19.63
CA GLU A 271 -13.82 25.65 18.70
C GLU A 271 -13.36 25.40 17.26
N LYS A 272 -14.19 24.66 16.52
CA LYS A 272 -13.92 24.25 15.13
C LYS A 272 -13.62 25.52 14.33
N CYS A 273 -12.45 25.57 13.67
CA CYS A 273 -12.18 26.61 12.68
C CYS A 273 -13.19 26.48 11.53
N ASN A 274 -14.37 27.06 11.70
CA ASN A 274 -15.31 27.25 10.62
C ASN A 274 -14.67 28.23 9.67
N SER A 275 -14.56 27.84 8.40
CA SER A 275 -14.14 28.71 7.30
C SER A 275 -15.04 29.95 7.11
N ASN A 276 -16.10 30.08 7.92
CA ASN A 276 -17.10 31.14 7.84
C ASN A 276 -17.00 32.18 8.98
N SER A 277 -16.00 32.12 9.86
CA SER A 277 -15.75 33.27 10.76
C SER A 277 -15.37 34.48 9.89
N ALA A 278 -16.14 35.55 9.97
CA ALA A 278 -16.16 36.73 9.08
C ALA A 278 -14.86 37.58 9.01
N GLY A 279 -13.72 37.04 9.43
CA GLY A 279 -12.40 37.66 9.30
C GLY A 279 -11.41 36.70 8.63
N TYR A 280 -10.55 37.25 7.76
CA TYR A 280 -9.44 36.51 7.16
C TYR A 280 -8.51 35.99 8.25
N VAL A 281 -8.50 34.67 8.50
CA VAL A 281 -7.52 34.02 9.39
C VAL A 281 -6.40 33.44 8.53
N PRO A 282 -5.13 33.83 8.73
CA PRO A 282 -4.04 33.30 7.92
C PRO A 282 -3.96 31.77 8.03
N LYS A 283 -3.72 31.10 6.90
CA LYS A 283 -3.69 29.63 6.78
C LYS A 283 -2.82 28.93 7.84
N LYS A 284 -1.69 29.56 8.23
CA LYS A 284 -0.79 29.05 9.28
C LYS A 284 -1.47 28.96 10.66
N PHE A 285 -2.26 29.96 11.05
CA PHE A 285 -2.99 29.96 12.33
C PHE A 285 -4.08 28.89 12.36
N CYS A 286 -4.84 28.72 11.27
CA CYS A 286 -5.83 27.66 11.15
C CYS A 286 -5.19 26.26 11.26
N ILE A 287 -4.02 26.04 10.66
CA ILE A 287 -3.30 24.77 10.78
C ILE A 287 -2.85 24.54 12.23
N GLN A 288 -2.31 25.57 12.90
CA GLN A 288 -1.84 25.43 14.27
C GLN A 288 -2.99 25.12 15.25
N LYS A 289 -4.14 25.80 15.11
CA LYS A 289 -5.34 25.50 15.92
C LYS A 289 -5.84 24.07 15.68
N LYS A 290 -5.92 23.63 14.42
CA LYS A 290 -6.27 22.25 14.06
C LYS A 290 -5.32 21.24 14.69
N LYS A 291 -4.01 21.47 14.60
CA LYS A 291 -3.01 20.62 15.25
C LYS A 291 -3.23 20.57 16.75
N LYS A 292 -3.30 21.71 17.44
CA LYS A 292 -3.53 21.76 18.89
C LYS A 292 -4.77 20.96 19.30
N LYS A 293 -5.88 21.11 18.57
CA LYS A 293 -7.11 20.35 18.79
C LYS A 293 -6.93 18.85 18.56
N SER A 294 -6.41 18.41 17.42
CA SER A 294 -6.25 16.98 17.13
C SER A 294 -5.26 16.31 18.10
N TYR A 295 -4.19 16.98 18.52
CA TYR A 295 -3.28 16.49 19.55
C TYR A 295 -4.00 16.35 20.91
N GLY A 296 -4.72 17.39 21.34
CA GLY A 296 -5.51 17.34 22.57
C GLY A 296 -6.59 16.25 22.56
N LYS A 297 -7.28 16.08 21.43
CA LYS A 297 -8.39 15.14 21.25
C LYS A 297 -7.91 13.68 21.20
N TYR A 298 -6.90 13.39 20.38
CA TYR A 298 -6.53 12.01 20.07
C TYR A 298 -5.30 11.51 20.80
N MET A 299 -4.31 12.37 21.05
CA MET A 299 -3.06 11.96 21.69
C MET A 299 -3.13 12.10 23.21
N PHE A 300 -3.65 13.23 23.69
CA PHE A 300 -3.72 13.54 25.12
C PHE A 300 -5.11 13.35 25.74
N LYS A 301 -6.13 13.07 24.92
CA LYS A 301 -7.51 12.75 25.36
C LYS A 301 -8.13 13.79 26.32
N LEU A 302 -7.77 15.05 26.14
CA LEU A 302 -8.05 16.16 27.08
C LEU A 302 -9.53 16.51 27.23
N PHE A 303 -10.36 16.10 26.27
CA PHE A 303 -11.77 16.52 26.18
C PHE A 303 -12.76 15.39 26.52
N ILE A 304 -12.25 14.27 27.06
CA ILE A 304 -13.11 13.25 27.66
C ILE A 304 -13.69 13.81 28.97
N ASN A 305 -14.92 13.42 29.31
CA ASN A 305 -15.58 13.89 30.51
C ASN A 305 -14.73 13.61 31.77
N PRO A 306 -14.28 14.63 32.52
CA PRO A 306 -13.51 14.41 33.75
C PRO A 306 -14.26 13.58 34.80
N ALA A 307 -15.59 13.70 34.85
CA ALA A 307 -16.41 12.91 35.76
C ALA A 307 -16.55 11.44 35.36
N SER A 308 -16.16 11.07 34.12
CA SER A 308 -16.15 9.67 33.66
C SER A 308 -14.81 8.97 33.82
N GLN A 309 -13.80 9.66 34.39
CA GLN A 309 -12.50 9.07 34.71
C GLN A 309 -12.66 7.90 35.67
N LYS A 310 -12.18 6.75 35.22
CA LYS A 310 -12.17 5.50 35.97
C LYS A 310 -10.74 5.07 36.25
N SER A 311 -10.55 4.25 37.27
CA SER A 311 -9.28 3.57 37.50
C SER A 311 -8.94 2.62 36.33
N HIS A 312 -7.66 2.27 36.16
CA HIS A 312 -7.25 1.31 35.14
C HIS A 312 -7.96 -0.03 35.25
N GLU A 313 -8.28 -0.49 36.47
CA GLU A 313 -8.99 -1.74 36.71
C GLU A 313 -10.45 -1.67 36.23
N GLU A 314 -11.16 -0.59 36.57
CA GLU A 314 -12.53 -0.36 36.09
C GLU A 314 -12.59 -0.22 34.57
N LEU A 315 -11.60 0.43 33.96
CA LEU A 315 -11.49 0.55 32.50
C LEU A 315 -11.23 -0.81 31.84
N ASN A 316 -10.37 -1.65 32.42
CA ASN A 316 -10.13 -3.00 31.94
C ASN A 316 -11.39 -3.86 32.05
N ASN A 317 -12.10 -3.79 33.18
CA ASN A 317 -13.36 -4.51 33.38
C ASN A 317 -14.44 -4.03 32.40
N LEU A 318 -14.55 -2.71 32.18
CA LEU A 318 -15.44 -2.13 31.18
C LEU A 318 -15.12 -2.68 29.78
N LEU A 319 -13.84 -2.70 29.40
CA LEU A 319 -13.41 -3.24 28.10
C LEU A 319 -13.79 -4.73 27.97
N LEU A 320 -13.54 -5.55 28.99
CA LEU A 320 -13.87 -6.97 28.99
C LEU A 320 -15.38 -7.22 28.87
N GLU A 321 -16.20 -6.53 29.68
CA GLU A 321 -17.66 -6.70 29.67
C GLU A 321 -18.29 -6.18 28.36
N SER A 322 -17.86 -5.01 27.88
CA SER A 322 -18.34 -4.46 26.61
C SER A 322 -17.88 -5.29 25.41
N THR A 323 -16.76 -6.01 25.52
CA THR A 323 -16.34 -6.98 24.51
C THR A 323 -17.29 -8.19 24.46
N LYS A 324 -17.76 -8.69 25.61
CA LYS A 324 -18.74 -9.80 25.65
C LYS A 324 -20.06 -9.42 24.95
N SER A 325 -20.54 -8.19 25.13
CA SER A 325 -21.77 -7.69 24.52
C SER A 325 -21.61 -7.10 23.11
N GLU A 326 -20.38 -6.90 22.63
CA GLU A 326 -20.05 -6.16 21.39
C GLU A 326 -20.58 -4.71 21.38
N ASP A 327 -20.50 -4.04 22.53
CA ASP A 327 -20.80 -2.61 22.64
C ASP A 327 -19.55 -1.76 22.37
N LEU A 328 -19.46 -1.25 21.15
CA LEU A 328 -18.24 -0.62 20.63
C LEU A 328 -17.95 0.76 21.25
N LEU A 329 -18.97 1.50 21.70
CA LEU A 329 -18.74 2.85 22.24
C LEU A 329 -18.08 2.81 23.61
N PRO A 330 -18.56 2.02 24.60
CA PRO A 330 -17.84 1.84 25.85
C PRO A 330 -16.49 1.16 25.68
N MET A 331 -16.34 0.22 24.72
CA MET A 331 -15.02 -0.34 24.38
C MET A 331 -14.04 0.75 23.92
N LEU A 332 -14.46 1.61 22.99
CA LEU A 332 -13.63 2.70 22.49
C LEU A 332 -13.35 3.75 23.57
N GLU A 333 -14.33 4.07 24.41
CA GLU A 333 -14.15 4.95 25.56
C GLU A 333 -13.11 4.38 26.53
N ALA A 334 -13.21 3.10 26.89
CA ALA A 334 -12.26 2.43 27.76
C ALA A 334 -10.83 2.50 27.20
N ILE A 335 -10.66 2.15 25.92
CA ILE A 335 -9.37 2.23 25.22
C ILE A 335 -8.84 3.68 25.22
N CYS A 336 -9.71 4.66 24.94
CA CYS A 336 -9.31 6.06 24.91
C CYS A 336 -8.94 6.61 26.29
N GLN A 337 -9.50 6.08 27.37
CA GLN A 337 -9.14 6.45 28.73
C GLN A 337 -7.91 5.69 29.27
N GLY A 338 -7.36 4.74 28.51
CA GLY A 338 -6.14 4.02 28.87
C GLY A 338 -6.34 2.61 29.39
N ALA A 339 -7.47 1.95 29.09
CA ALA A 339 -7.61 0.51 29.29
C ALA A 339 -6.46 -0.22 28.57
N ASN A 340 -5.88 -1.22 29.23
CA ASN A 340 -4.94 -2.11 28.56
C ASN A 340 -5.74 -2.99 27.57
N VAL A 341 -5.42 -2.87 26.29
CA VAL A 341 -6.10 -3.62 25.21
C VAL A 341 -5.90 -5.13 25.34
N ASP A 342 -4.81 -5.54 26.00
CA ASP A 342 -4.47 -6.91 26.35
C ASP A 342 -4.67 -7.19 27.85
N CYS A 343 -5.60 -6.47 28.50
CA CYS A 343 -5.97 -6.77 29.88
C CYS A 343 -6.46 -8.22 30.02
N VAL A 344 -6.42 -8.75 31.24
CA VAL A 344 -6.96 -10.07 31.56
C VAL A 344 -7.92 -9.89 32.73
N SER A 345 -8.97 -10.71 32.76
CA SER A 345 -9.89 -10.68 33.89
C SER A 345 -9.14 -11.04 35.18
N PRO A 346 -9.36 -10.31 36.29
CA PRO A 346 -8.76 -10.64 37.58
C PRO A 346 -9.33 -11.95 38.16
N ASP A 347 -10.47 -12.43 37.65
CA ASP A 347 -11.08 -13.68 38.08
C ASP A 347 -10.27 -14.89 37.55
N PRO A 348 -9.66 -15.70 38.43
CA PRO A 348 -8.90 -16.90 38.04
C PRO A 348 -9.73 -17.94 37.29
N SER A 349 -11.07 -17.88 37.37
CA SER A 349 -11.99 -18.76 36.63
C SER A 349 -12.04 -18.42 35.13
N GLN A 350 -11.68 -17.21 34.73
CA GLN A 350 -11.79 -16.70 33.36
C GLN A 350 -10.58 -17.04 32.47
N ASN A 351 -9.78 -18.03 32.88
CA ASN A 351 -8.72 -18.64 32.08
C ASN A 351 -7.64 -17.69 31.54
N ASN A 352 -7.37 -16.57 32.23
CA ASN A 352 -6.40 -15.55 31.80
C ASN A 352 -6.65 -15.03 30.37
N ARG A 353 -7.93 -14.91 29.97
CA ARG A 353 -8.32 -14.52 28.61
C ARG A 353 -8.27 -13.01 28.42
N THR A 354 -7.64 -12.58 27.33
CA THR A 354 -7.66 -11.18 26.87
C THR A 354 -8.99 -10.82 26.17
N PRO A 355 -9.31 -9.53 25.98
CA PRO A 355 -10.45 -9.11 25.16
C PRO A 355 -10.47 -9.79 23.78
N LEU A 356 -9.32 -10.01 23.15
CA LEU A 356 -9.24 -10.67 21.84
C LEU A 356 -9.72 -12.14 21.89
N HIS A 357 -9.38 -12.87 22.95
CA HIS A 357 -9.90 -14.23 23.19
C HIS A 357 -11.41 -14.20 23.45
N ILE A 358 -11.89 -13.26 24.27
CA ILE A 358 -13.32 -13.12 24.58
C ILE A 358 -14.13 -12.82 23.32
N ALA A 359 -13.69 -11.87 22.50
CA ALA A 359 -14.34 -11.53 21.23
C ALA A 359 -14.40 -12.75 20.30
N THR A 360 -13.37 -13.59 20.28
CA THR A 360 -13.34 -14.84 19.51
C THR A 360 -14.36 -15.85 20.04
N LEU A 361 -14.31 -16.16 21.34
CA LEU A 361 -15.19 -17.16 21.98
C LEU A 361 -16.67 -16.79 21.89
N GLN A 362 -16.98 -15.48 21.95
CA GLN A 362 -18.33 -14.95 21.84
C GLN A 362 -18.75 -14.67 20.39
N ASN A 363 -17.90 -14.99 19.40
CA ASN A 363 -18.10 -14.75 17.97
C ASN A 363 -18.51 -13.29 17.66
N LYS A 364 -17.72 -12.33 18.17
CA LYS A 364 -17.92 -10.88 18.05
C LYS A 364 -16.92 -10.25 17.08
N PRO A 365 -17.10 -10.38 15.76
CA PRO A 365 -16.12 -9.94 14.77
C PRO A 365 -15.88 -8.43 14.76
N VAL A 366 -16.86 -7.60 15.17
CA VAL A 366 -16.69 -6.15 15.13
C VAL A 366 -15.91 -5.66 16.36
N ALA A 367 -16.15 -6.27 17.53
CA ALA A 367 -15.31 -6.06 18.71
C ALA A 367 -13.87 -6.52 18.45
N LEU A 368 -13.69 -7.69 17.83
CA LEU A 368 -12.38 -8.21 17.44
C LEU A 368 -11.63 -7.22 16.54
N GLU A 369 -12.28 -6.71 15.48
CA GLU A 369 -11.70 -5.72 14.57
C GLU A 369 -11.30 -4.43 15.32
N LEU A 370 -12.13 -3.94 16.25
CA LEU A 370 -11.81 -2.74 17.04
C LEU A 370 -10.55 -2.94 17.89
N LEU A 371 -10.42 -4.10 18.54
CA LEU A 371 -9.27 -4.45 19.38
C LEU A 371 -7.98 -4.53 18.54
N LEU A 372 -8.02 -5.22 17.39
CA LEU A 372 -6.86 -5.33 16.48
C LEU A 372 -6.45 -3.96 15.92
N GLN A 373 -7.42 -3.13 15.53
CA GLN A 373 -7.13 -1.77 15.07
C GLN A 373 -6.51 -0.89 16.16
N ASN A 374 -6.71 -1.22 17.44
CA ASN A 374 -6.09 -0.53 18.58
C ASN A 374 -4.89 -1.27 19.18
N GLY A 375 -4.37 -2.30 18.51
CA GLY A 375 -3.08 -2.92 18.84
C GLY A 375 -3.14 -4.11 19.79
N ALA A 376 -4.30 -4.76 19.94
CA ALA A 376 -4.40 -6.01 20.68
C ALA A 376 -3.43 -7.08 20.13
N SER A 377 -2.76 -7.78 21.02
CA SER A 377 -1.76 -8.78 20.67
C SER A 377 -2.42 -10.08 20.19
N GLN A 378 -2.09 -10.47 18.97
CA GLN A 378 -2.52 -11.76 18.41
C GLN A 378 -1.72 -12.95 18.94
N SER A 379 -0.55 -12.70 19.54
CA SER A 379 0.31 -13.74 20.11
C SER A 379 0.06 -14.00 21.60
N ALA A 380 -0.85 -13.24 22.23
CA ALA A 380 -1.24 -13.48 23.61
C ALA A 380 -1.85 -14.88 23.74
N LYS A 381 -1.49 -15.60 24.79
CA LYS A 381 -2.00 -16.94 25.09
C LYS A 381 -2.85 -16.91 26.34
N ASP A 382 -3.97 -17.62 26.31
CA ASP A 382 -4.77 -17.88 27.50
C ASP A 382 -4.09 -18.93 28.42
N LYS A 383 -4.74 -19.29 29.52
CA LYS A 383 -4.20 -20.24 30.51
C LYS A 383 -4.02 -21.67 29.95
N ASP A 384 -4.74 -22.03 28.88
CA ASP A 384 -4.55 -23.31 28.18
C ASP A 384 -3.42 -23.23 27.13
N GLY A 385 -2.75 -22.08 27.03
CA GLY A 385 -1.66 -21.85 26.09
C GLY A 385 -2.15 -21.56 24.66
N LYS A 386 -3.46 -21.33 24.46
CA LYS A 386 -4.06 -21.07 23.15
C LYS A 386 -4.14 -19.58 22.85
N THR A 387 -3.86 -19.24 21.61
CA THR A 387 -4.07 -17.91 21.03
C THR A 387 -5.51 -17.73 20.56
N ALA A 388 -5.92 -16.48 20.31
CA ALA A 388 -7.24 -16.20 19.72
C ALA A 388 -7.45 -16.93 18.38
N ARG A 389 -6.40 -17.07 17.54
CA ARG A 389 -6.50 -17.79 16.26
C ARG A 389 -6.73 -19.29 16.46
N GLU A 390 -5.99 -19.92 17.38
CA GLU A 390 -6.17 -21.34 17.70
C GLU A 390 -7.59 -21.60 18.23
N LEU A 391 -8.11 -20.75 19.13
CA LEU A 391 -9.51 -20.85 19.58
C LEU A 391 -10.52 -20.69 18.44
N ALA A 392 -10.29 -19.77 17.51
CA ALA A 392 -11.17 -19.57 16.37
C ALA A 392 -11.20 -20.79 15.43
N LEU A 393 -10.05 -21.44 15.22
CA LEU A 393 -9.93 -22.67 14.44
C LEU A 393 -10.64 -23.85 15.12
N ASP A 394 -10.43 -24.03 16.43
CA ASP A 394 -11.07 -25.10 17.21
C ASP A 394 -12.61 -24.97 17.18
N LEU A 395 -13.13 -23.75 17.15
CA LEU A 395 -14.56 -23.45 17.10
C LEU A 395 -15.12 -23.31 15.67
N ASN A 396 -14.29 -23.52 14.64
CA ASN A 396 -14.65 -23.38 13.22
C ASN A 396 -15.26 -21.99 12.87
N LEU A 397 -14.70 -20.92 13.43
CA LEU A 397 -15.14 -19.54 13.25
C LEU A 397 -14.42 -18.87 12.06
N GLY A 398 -14.72 -19.31 10.83
CA GLY A 398 -14.03 -18.84 9.62
C GLY A 398 -13.90 -17.32 9.50
N LYS A 399 -14.97 -16.56 9.78
CA LYS A 399 -14.95 -15.09 9.74
C LYS A 399 -13.96 -14.46 10.74
N ILE A 400 -13.79 -15.07 11.91
CA ILE A 400 -12.83 -14.58 12.93
C ILE A 400 -11.40 -14.91 12.48
N VAL A 401 -11.18 -16.11 11.93
CA VAL A 401 -9.88 -16.51 11.36
C VAL A 401 -9.48 -15.55 10.24
N ASP A 402 -10.37 -15.25 9.29
CA ASP A 402 -10.11 -14.32 8.19
C ASP A 402 -9.68 -12.93 8.69
N ILE A 403 -10.34 -12.43 9.75
CA ILE A 403 -9.98 -11.14 10.34
C ILE A 403 -8.59 -11.23 10.99
N LEU A 404 -8.30 -12.28 11.77
CA LEU A 404 -6.98 -12.43 12.41
C LEU A 404 -5.85 -12.52 11.36
N GLU A 405 -6.05 -13.29 10.30
CA GLU A 405 -5.06 -13.45 9.21
C GLU A 405 -4.82 -12.13 8.45
N LEU A 406 -5.84 -11.30 8.29
CA LEU A 406 -5.68 -9.97 7.69
C LEU A 406 -4.74 -9.06 8.49
N HIS A 407 -4.72 -9.20 9.82
CA HIS A 407 -3.90 -8.39 10.72
C HIS A 407 -2.56 -9.04 11.08
N ASP A 408 -2.34 -10.31 10.71
CA ASP A 408 -1.07 -11.01 10.92
C ASP A 408 0.01 -10.47 9.98
N PRO A 409 1.13 -9.92 10.49
CA PRO A 409 2.26 -9.50 9.66
C PRO A 409 2.84 -10.63 8.80
N SER A 410 2.69 -11.89 9.21
CA SER A 410 3.27 -13.08 8.58
C SER A 410 2.47 -13.55 7.36
N SER A 411 1.18 -13.22 7.27
CA SER A 411 0.30 -13.62 6.16
C SER A 411 0.67 -12.93 4.84
N HIS A 412 1.37 -11.80 4.90
CA HIS A 412 1.90 -11.12 3.73
C HIS A 412 3.04 -11.88 3.04
N PHE A 413 3.74 -12.77 3.75
CA PHE A 413 4.85 -13.56 3.18
C PHE A 413 4.41 -14.89 2.55
N GLN A 414 3.22 -15.40 2.87
CA GLN A 414 2.76 -16.70 2.36
C GLN A 414 2.08 -16.64 0.98
N LYS A 415 1.71 -15.44 0.50
CA LYS A 415 1.19 -15.29 -0.88
C LYS A 415 2.27 -15.47 -1.96
N GLU A 416 3.55 -15.43 -1.61
CA GLU A 416 4.66 -15.65 -2.54
C GLU A 416 5.13 -17.12 -2.62
N SER A 417 4.69 -18.00 -1.70
CA SER A 417 5.12 -19.40 -1.64
C SER A 417 4.01 -20.44 -1.93
N GLY A 418 2.76 -20.01 -2.08
CA GLY A 418 1.61 -20.89 -2.31
C GLY A 418 1.28 -21.12 -3.79
N ASN A 419 2.23 -21.61 -4.59
CA ASN A 419 1.91 -22.22 -5.88
C ASN A 419 2.90 -23.34 -6.23
N GLN A 420 3.06 -24.29 -5.32
CA GLN A 420 3.51 -25.64 -5.65
C GLN A 420 2.46 -26.62 -5.14
N SER A 421 1.60 -27.05 -6.05
CA SER A 421 0.80 -28.25 -5.88
C SER A 421 1.74 -29.45 -5.65
N PRO A 422 1.46 -30.34 -4.69
CA PRO A 422 2.17 -31.60 -4.59
C PRO A 422 1.73 -32.46 -5.77
N THR A 423 2.62 -32.68 -6.73
CA THR A 423 2.42 -33.74 -7.71
C THR A 423 2.80 -35.05 -7.02
N GLU A 424 1.77 -35.85 -6.75
CA GLU A 424 1.89 -37.28 -6.65
C GLU A 424 2.58 -37.80 -7.93
N ASN A 425 3.66 -38.56 -7.79
CA ASN A 425 4.07 -39.55 -8.77
C ASN A 425 4.55 -40.78 -7.99
N ASN A 426 3.70 -41.80 -8.03
CA ASN A 426 4.10 -43.18 -7.84
C ASN A 426 4.85 -43.67 -9.09
N ASP A 427 5.50 -44.83 -8.91
CA ASP A 427 6.20 -45.70 -9.86
C ASP A 427 7.72 -45.46 -9.88
N LYS A 428 8.49 -46.24 -9.09
CA LYS A 428 8.99 -47.60 -9.39
C LYS A 428 9.84 -47.62 -10.66
N ASP A 429 11.16 -47.74 -10.51
CA ASP A 429 11.86 -48.99 -10.84
C ASP A 429 13.36 -48.95 -10.45
N ASN A 430 13.76 -50.07 -9.85
CA ASN A 430 15.09 -50.68 -9.74
C ASN A 430 16.29 -50.00 -10.44
N GLU A 431 17.37 -49.83 -9.67
CA GLU A 431 18.63 -50.50 -10.00
C GLU A 431 19.48 -50.69 -8.74
N SER A 432 19.76 -51.96 -8.48
CA SER A 432 20.82 -52.44 -7.62
C SER A 432 22.18 -52.13 -8.24
N ASP A 433 23.19 -51.80 -7.44
CA ASP A 433 24.36 -52.67 -7.24
C ASP A 433 25.62 -51.92 -6.76
N HIS A 434 26.26 -52.59 -5.81
CA HIS A 434 27.69 -52.68 -5.50
C HIS A 434 28.50 -51.52 -4.88
N GLU A 435 28.91 -51.80 -3.64
CA GLU A 435 30.30 -51.82 -3.13
C GLU A 435 31.15 -50.54 -3.19
N ASN A 436 31.29 -49.84 -2.06
CA ASN A 436 32.40 -50.03 -1.09
C ASN A 436 32.29 -49.03 0.07
#